data_AF-A0A9D7ME94-F1
#
_entry.id   AF-A0A9D7ME94-F1
#
_cell.length_a   1.000
_cell.length_b   1.000
_cell.length_c   1.000
_cell.angle_alpha   90.00
_cell.angle_beta   90.00
_cell.angle_gamma   90.00
#
_symmetry.space_group_name_H-M   'P 1'
#
loop_
_entity.id
_entity.type
_entity.pdbx_description
1 polymer ?
#
loop_
_entity_poly.entity_id
_entity_poly.type
_entity_poly.pdbx_seq_one_letter_code
_entity_poly.pdbx_strand_id
1 'polypeptide(L)'
;MINANDRAMVAEIDRSFAYSGIETCAADSMCSVVCPVGIDTGALIKDMRAESTSRGSRILASVMSKNMRLVNSVARVGSSVIRRYGRPHRAASNTLDRPDAIYVQTCPSKTLGAGRDGMSPG
;
A
#
# COMPACT_ATOMS: atom_id res chain seq x y z
N MET A 1 -20.32 -25.31 -12.51
CA MET A 1 -19.27 -24.94 -13.47
C MET A 1 -19.28 -23.43 -13.60
N ILE A 2 -18.15 -22.76 -13.40
CA ILE A 2 -17.99 -21.30 -13.53
C ILE A 2 -17.87 -20.97 -15.03
N ASN A 3 -18.73 -20.09 -15.56
CA ASN A 3 -18.74 -19.71 -16.97
C ASN A 3 -17.72 -18.58 -17.27
N ALA A 4 -17.54 -18.20 -18.54
CA ALA A 4 -16.58 -17.17 -18.94
C ALA A 4 -16.94 -15.76 -18.40
N ASN A 5 -18.23 -15.45 -18.31
CA ASN A 5 -18.73 -14.18 -17.77
C ASN A 5 -18.45 -14.08 -16.25
N ASP A 6 -18.61 -15.17 -15.51
CA ASP A 6 -18.30 -15.24 -14.08
C ASP A 6 -16.81 -14.98 -13.82
N ARG A 7 -15.92 -15.52 -14.69
CA ARG A 7 -14.47 -15.28 -14.60
C ARG A 7 -14.10 -13.82 -14.86
N ALA A 8 -14.74 -13.19 -15.84
CA ALA A 8 -14.52 -11.77 -16.13
C ALA A 8 -14.96 -10.89 -14.95
N MET A 9 -16.08 -11.24 -14.31
CA MET A 9 -16.56 -10.54 -13.12
C MET A 9 -15.61 -10.70 -11.93
N VAL A 10 -15.10 -11.91 -11.67
CA VAL A 10 -14.13 -12.15 -10.58
C VAL A 10 -12.86 -11.32 -10.78
N ALA A 11 -12.30 -11.30 -11.99
CA ALA A 11 -11.09 -10.51 -12.28
C ALA A 11 -11.30 -9.01 -12.05
N GLU A 12 -12.50 -8.51 -12.38
CA GLU A 12 -12.87 -7.12 -12.12
C GLU A 12 -12.97 -6.82 -10.62
N ILE A 13 -13.59 -7.73 -9.85
CA ILE A 13 -13.67 -7.61 -8.39
C ILE A 13 -12.26 -7.62 -7.79
N ASP A 14 -11.40 -8.56 -8.17
CA ASP A 14 -10.02 -8.66 -7.68
C ASP A 14 -9.23 -7.38 -7.96
N ARG A 15 -9.38 -6.79 -9.15
CA ARG A 15 -8.72 -5.53 -9.51
C ARG A 15 -9.18 -4.36 -8.64
N SER A 16 -10.48 -4.25 -8.38
CA SER A 16 -11.03 -3.20 -7.52
C SER A 16 -10.63 -3.40 -6.04
N PHE A 17 -10.54 -4.66 -5.61
CA PHE A 17 -10.17 -5.04 -4.25
C PHE A 17 -8.70 -4.79 -3.94
N ALA A 18 -7.80 -4.88 -4.93
CA ALA A 18 -6.38 -4.59 -4.75
C ALA A 18 -6.17 -3.20 -4.11
N TYR A 19 -6.80 -2.16 -4.65
CA TYR A 19 -6.69 -0.82 -4.08
C TYR A 19 -7.54 -0.65 -2.81
N SER A 20 -8.84 -0.96 -2.89
CA SER A 20 -9.80 -0.67 -1.82
C SER A 20 -9.66 -1.55 -0.58
N GLY A 21 -9.17 -2.77 -0.76
CA GLY A 21 -9.03 -3.78 0.30
C GLY A 21 -7.58 -3.96 0.74
N ILE A 22 -6.64 -4.05 -0.20
CA ILE A 22 -5.25 -4.40 0.11
C ILE A 22 -4.39 -3.16 0.32
N GLU A 23 -4.36 -2.19 -0.59
CA GLU A 23 -3.41 -1.06 -0.51
C GLU A 23 -3.82 -0.01 0.52
N THR A 24 -5.11 0.32 0.59
CA THR A 24 -5.64 1.36 1.50
C THR A 24 -5.87 0.86 2.93
N CYS A 25 -5.72 -0.44 3.20
CA CYS A 25 -5.85 -0.99 4.54
C CYS A 25 -4.74 -0.49 5.50
N ALA A 26 -5.12 -0.03 6.69
CA ALA A 26 -4.15 0.39 7.72
C ALA A 26 -3.35 -0.79 8.32
N ALA A 27 -3.81 -2.03 8.16
CA ALA A 27 -3.21 -3.25 8.71
C ALA A 27 -3.08 -3.28 10.25
N ASP A 28 -3.89 -2.48 10.95
CA ASP A 28 -3.93 -2.35 12.41
C ASP A 28 -4.92 -3.31 13.10
N SER A 29 -5.67 -4.11 12.33
CA SER A 29 -6.69 -5.06 12.84
C SER A 29 -7.82 -4.42 13.67
N MET A 30 -8.04 -3.10 13.57
CA MET A 30 -9.11 -2.44 14.34
C MET A 30 -10.51 -2.91 13.96
N CYS A 31 -10.70 -3.39 12.73
CA CYS A 31 -11.97 -3.98 12.26
C CYS A 31 -12.42 -5.20 13.08
N SER A 32 -11.49 -5.96 13.68
CA SER A 32 -11.80 -7.15 14.48
C SER A 32 -12.60 -6.81 15.73
N VAL A 33 -12.33 -5.65 16.35
CA VAL A 33 -12.96 -5.21 17.61
C VAL A 33 -14.47 -4.99 17.45
N VAL A 34 -14.90 -4.55 16.27
CA VAL A 34 -16.30 -4.23 15.97
C VAL A 34 -17.02 -5.34 15.20
N CYS A 35 -16.30 -6.39 14.78
CA CYS A 35 -16.84 -7.40 13.89
C CYS A 35 -17.88 -8.29 14.61
N PRO A 36 -19.15 -8.32 14.17
CA PRO A 36 -20.21 -9.07 14.86
C PRO A 36 -20.01 -10.59 14.80
N VAL A 37 -19.19 -11.08 13.88
CA VAL A 37 -18.91 -12.51 13.68
C VAL A 37 -17.49 -12.91 14.12
N GLY A 38 -16.75 -11.99 14.76
CA GLY A 38 -15.45 -12.30 15.37
C GLY A 38 -14.31 -12.62 14.41
N ILE A 39 -14.35 -12.11 13.17
CA ILE A 39 -13.27 -12.29 12.20
C ILE A 39 -12.33 -11.08 12.17
N ASP A 40 -11.03 -11.32 11.96
CA ASP A 40 -10.03 -10.28 11.71
C ASP A 40 -9.67 -10.24 10.22
N THR A 41 -10.32 -9.36 9.48
CA THR A 41 -9.98 -9.13 8.07
C THR A 41 -8.63 -8.41 7.92
N GLY A 42 -8.17 -7.68 8.93
CA GLY A 42 -6.85 -7.07 8.94
C GLY A 42 -5.71 -8.10 8.98
N ALA A 43 -5.91 -9.21 9.70
CA ALA A 43 -5.00 -10.36 9.67
C ALA A 43 -4.94 -11.00 8.27
N LEU A 44 -6.10 -11.21 7.64
CA LEU A 44 -6.17 -11.73 6.27
C LEU A 44 -5.41 -10.83 5.28
N ILE A 45 -5.60 -9.51 5.33
CA ILE A 45 -4.87 -8.58 4.45
C ILE A 45 -3.36 -8.61 4.71
N LYS A 46 -2.92 -8.78 5.97
CA LYS A 46 -1.50 -8.95 6.30
C LYS A 46 -0.92 -10.20 5.64
N ASP A 47 -1.64 -11.31 5.63
CA ASP A 47 -1.21 -12.54 4.97
C ASP A 47 -1.15 -12.38 3.44
N MET A 48 -2.16 -11.73 2.83
CA MET A 48 -2.15 -11.43 1.39
C MET A 48 -0.96 -10.54 0.99
N ARG A 49 -0.66 -9.49 1.78
CA ARG A 49 0.52 -8.63 1.57
C ARG A 49 1.84 -9.38 1.80
N ALA A 50 1.85 -10.34 2.73
CA ALA A 50 3.01 -11.20 2.92
C ALA A 50 3.19 -12.07 1.67
N GLU A 51 2.14 -12.68 1.14
CA GLU A 51 2.22 -13.52 -0.06
C GLU A 51 2.72 -12.76 -1.30
N SER A 52 2.35 -11.48 -1.45
CA SER A 52 2.85 -10.61 -2.53
C SER A 52 4.30 -10.15 -2.32
N THR A 53 4.91 -10.40 -1.17
CA THR A 53 6.29 -9.99 -0.85
C THR A 53 7.30 -11.01 -1.38
N SER A 54 8.27 -10.54 -2.17
CA SER A 54 9.30 -11.41 -2.76
C SER A 54 10.19 -12.09 -1.71
N ARG A 55 10.66 -13.32 -2.02
CA ARG A 55 11.55 -14.06 -1.10
C ARG A 55 12.83 -13.29 -0.76
N GLY A 56 13.41 -12.58 -1.73
CA GLY A 56 14.61 -11.76 -1.53
C GLY A 56 14.38 -10.61 -0.55
N SER A 57 13.27 -9.88 -0.67
CA SER A 57 12.93 -8.79 0.25
C SER A 57 12.68 -9.30 1.68
N ARG A 58 12.07 -10.48 1.83
CA ARG A 58 11.87 -11.11 3.14
C ARG A 58 13.19 -11.50 3.80
N ILE A 59 14.14 -12.05 3.05
CA ILE A 59 15.49 -12.36 3.56
C ILE A 59 16.20 -11.08 3.99
N LEU A 60 16.23 -10.06 3.12
CA LEU A 60 16.86 -8.78 3.43
C LEU A 60 16.26 -8.15 4.70
N ALA A 61 14.93 -8.08 4.78
CA ALA A 61 14.21 -7.59 5.95
C ALA A 61 14.59 -8.39 7.21
N SER A 62 14.64 -9.72 7.12
CA SER A 62 15.02 -10.58 8.25
C SER A 62 16.46 -10.31 8.73
N VAL A 63 17.39 -10.07 7.81
CA VAL A 63 18.79 -9.76 8.14
C VAL A 63 18.89 -8.38 8.78
N MET A 64 18.18 -7.38 8.25
CA MET A 64 18.15 -6.02 8.80
C MET A 64 17.53 -5.99 10.20
N SER A 65 16.38 -6.66 10.40
CA SER A 65 15.71 -6.72 11.70
C SER A 65 16.58 -7.39 12.78
N LYS A 66 17.37 -8.41 12.41
CA LYS A 66 18.32 -9.05 13.33
C LYS A 66 19.52 -8.17 13.68
N ASN A 67 19.89 -7.21 12.82
CA ASN A 67 21.06 -6.35 12.98
C ASN A 67 20.69 -4.88 13.17
N MET A 68 19.62 -4.59 13.91
CA MET A 68 19.09 -3.23 14.11
C MET A 68 20.14 -2.24 14.66
N ARG A 69 21.09 -2.71 15.49
CA ARG A 69 22.20 -1.87 15.98
C ARG A 69 23.07 -1.34 14.83
N LEU A 70 23.40 -2.20 13.88
CA LEU A 70 24.18 -1.84 12.70
C LEU A 70 23.38 -0.87 11.82
N VAL A 71 22.12 -1.19 11.52
CA VAL A 71 21.22 -0.33 10.73
C VAL A 71 21.14 1.07 11.33
N ASN A 72 20.92 1.18 12.65
CA ASN A 72 20.86 2.47 13.33
C ASN A 72 22.21 3.20 13.34
N SER A 73 23.32 2.50 13.50
CA SER A 73 24.65 3.14 13.47
C SER A 73 24.98 3.72 12.10
N VAL A 74 24.69 2.97 11.03
CA VAL A 74 24.86 3.42 9.64
C VAL A 74 23.94 4.60 9.35
N ALA A 75 22.67 4.54 9.77
CA ALA A 75 21.74 5.64 9.60
C ALA A 75 22.25 6.93 10.26
N ARG A 76 22.74 6.87 11.50
CA ARG A 76 23.29 8.05 12.21
C ARG A 76 24.50 8.65 11.49
N VAL A 77 25.44 7.80 11.07
CA VAL A 77 26.63 8.27 10.34
C VAL A 77 26.19 8.88 9.01
N GLY A 78 25.32 8.22 8.25
CA GLY A 78 24.75 8.74 7.02
C GLY A 78 24.09 10.11 7.19
N SER A 79 23.25 10.29 8.22
CA SER A 79 22.62 11.58 8.52
C SER A 79 23.63 12.68 8.87
N SER A 80 24.71 12.34 9.60
CA SER A 80 25.77 13.30 9.92
C SER A 80 26.56 13.73 8.67
N VAL A 81 26.83 12.82 7.74
CA VAL A 81 27.46 13.10 6.44
C VAL A 81 26.54 13.98 5.58
N ILE A 82 25.25 13.65 5.48
CA ILE A 82 24.27 14.45 4.73
C ILE A 82 24.12 15.84 5.34
N ARG A 83 24.14 15.99 6.67
CA ARG A 83 24.09 17.31 7.31
C ARG A 83 25.35 18.14 7.10
N ARG A 84 26.51 17.48 6.89
CA ARG A 84 27.80 18.15 6.71
C ARG A 84 28.10 18.49 5.24
N TYR A 85 27.71 17.62 4.32
CA TYR A 85 28.07 17.69 2.89
C TYR A 85 26.86 17.71 1.96
N GLY A 86 25.67 17.38 2.46
CA GLY A 86 24.44 17.44 1.69
C GLY A 86 24.05 18.88 1.39
N ARG A 87 23.57 19.11 0.17
CA ARG A 87 23.03 20.40 -0.24
C ARG A 87 21.70 20.62 0.47
N PRO A 88 21.40 21.84 0.94
CA PRO A 88 20.08 22.14 1.49
C PRO A 88 19.04 22.00 0.38
N HIS A 89 18.29 20.90 0.40
CA HIS A 89 17.05 20.80 -0.35
C HIS A 89 16.00 21.52 0.50
N ARG A 90 15.56 22.71 0.07
CA ARG A 90 14.33 23.29 0.62
C ARG A 90 13.26 22.23 0.43
N ALA A 91 12.65 21.78 1.53
CA ALA A 91 11.42 21.02 1.45
C ALA A 91 10.45 21.88 0.64
N ALA A 92 10.14 21.47 -0.57
CA ALA A 92 8.99 22.01 -1.26
C ALA A 92 7.81 21.69 -0.35
N SER A 93 7.28 22.71 0.33
CA SER A 93 5.99 22.60 0.96
C SER A 93 5.01 22.40 -0.18
N ASN A 94 4.77 21.13 -0.53
CA ASN A 94 3.61 20.77 -1.33
C ASN A 94 2.40 21.00 -0.41
N THR A 95 2.01 22.26 -0.28
CA THR A 95 0.60 22.58 -0.13
C THR A 95 -0.06 21.98 -1.35
N LEU A 96 -0.56 20.76 -1.20
CA LEU A 96 -1.42 20.12 -2.17
C LEU A 96 -2.71 20.95 -2.23
N ASP A 97 -2.67 22.01 -3.03
CA ASP A 97 -3.86 22.63 -3.60
C ASP A 97 -4.31 21.73 -4.75
N ARG A 98 -4.85 20.55 -4.42
CA ARG A 98 -5.53 19.70 -5.39
C ARG A 98 -6.92 19.38 -4.85
N PRO A 99 -7.96 19.55 -5.68
CA PRO A 99 -9.34 19.41 -5.26
C PRO A 99 -9.64 18.01 -4.75
N ASP A 100 -10.49 17.98 -3.72
CA ASP A 100 -11.05 16.82 -3.03
C ASP A 100 -11.77 15.88 -4.00
N ALA A 101 -11.02 14.97 -4.61
CA ALA A 101 -11.62 13.78 -5.20
C ALA A 101 -12.04 12.86 -4.05
N ILE A 102 -13.32 12.92 -3.68
CA ILE A 102 -13.92 11.91 -2.82
C ILE A 102 -13.96 10.61 -3.63
N TYR A 103 -13.15 9.64 -3.23
CA TYR A 103 -13.23 8.29 -3.79
C TYR A 103 -14.56 7.66 -3.34
N VAL A 104 -15.55 7.66 -4.21
CA VAL A 104 -16.85 7.03 -3.95
C VAL A 104 -16.81 5.63 -4.55
N GLN A 105 -16.90 4.60 -3.71
CA GLN A 105 -16.83 3.18 -4.09
C GLN A 105 -17.92 2.67 -5.05
N THR A 106 -18.72 3.55 -5.65
CA THR A 106 -19.74 3.18 -6.64
C THR A 106 -19.19 3.34 -8.07
N CYS A 107 -19.83 2.70 -9.05
CA CYS A 107 -19.56 2.86 -10.49
C CYS A 107 -19.22 4.30 -10.97
N PRO A 108 -19.75 5.38 -10.36
CA PRO A 108 -19.27 6.75 -10.52
C PRO A 108 -17.76 6.95 -10.58
N SER A 109 -16.96 6.21 -9.80
CA SER A 109 -15.49 6.34 -9.86
C SER A 109 -14.90 5.91 -11.20
N LYS A 110 -15.50 4.94 -11.89
CA LYS A 110 -15.07 4.54 -13.24
C LYS A 110 -15.58 5.47 -14.34
N THR A 111 -16.74 6.11 -14.15
CA THR A 111 -17.33 7.02 -15.15
C THR A 111 -16.86 8.47 -15.01
N LEU A 112 -16.50 8.90 -13.79
CA LEU A 112 -16.04 10.27 -13.47
C LEU A 112 -14.53 10.36 -13.21
N GLY A 113 -13.84 9.24 -12.97
CA GLY A 113 -12.42 9.18 -12.59
C GLY A 113 -11.41 9.19 -13.73
N ALA A 114 -11.77 9.62 -14.95
CA ALA A 114 -10.81 9.84 -16.03
C ALA A 114 -10.00 11.14 -15.79
N GLY A 115 -9.31 11.22 -14.66
CA GLY A 115 -8.40 12.29 -14.28
C GLY A 115 -6.96 12.04 -14.72
N ARG A 116 -6.73 11.58 -15.96
CA ARG A 116 -5.41 11.50 -16.62
C ARG A 116 -4.22 11.12 -15.71
N ASP A 117 -4.22 9.91 -15.19
CA ASP A 117 -3.01 9.24 -14.71
C ASP A 117 -2.98 7.84 -15.33
N GLY A 118 -2.40 7.81 -16.54
CA GLY A 118 -2.32 6.61 -17.35
C GLY A 118 -1.61 5.47 -16.64
N MET A 119 -2.32 4.36 -16.43
CA MET A 119 -1.74 3.02 -16.44
C MET A 119 -2.85 2.00 -16.66
N SER A 120 -3.31 1.89 -17.91
CA SER A 120 -3.86 0.65 -18.41
C SER A 120 -2.73 -0.08 -19.14
N PRO A 121 -2.35 -1.29 -18.72
CA PRO A 121 -1.96 -2.32 -19.66
C PRO A 121 -3.09 -3.34 -19.77
N GLY A 122 -3.27 -3.83 -21.00
CA GLY A 122 -4.29 -4.79 -21.40
C GLY A 122 -4.23 -6.13 -20.68
#